data_AF-A0A2N1MSW0-F1
#
_entry.id   AF-A0A2N1MSW0-F1
#
_cell.length_a   1.000
_cell.length_b   1.000
_cell.length_c   1.000
_cell.angle_alpha   90.00
_cell.angle_beta   90.00
_cell.angle_gamma   90.00
#
_symmetry.space_group_name_H-M   'P 1'
#
loop_
_entity.id
_entity.type
_entity.pdbx_description
1 polymer ?
#
loop_
_entity_poly.entity_id
_entity_poly.type
_entity_poly.pdbx_seq_one_letter_code
_entity_poly.pdbx_strand_id
1 'polypeptide(L)'
;MLPDFSDKKLIYTSCYCEENIYHLCKELDVIKNEIDIYVCFISNENLTVPLWKQRASKYSDGMIIWINVYDLDTTLSFPCDFSTYTQESFKVLNIPQYYR
;
A
#
# COMPACT_ATOMS: atom_id res chain seq x y z
N MET A 1 15.46 -3.64 -14.29
CA MET A 1 15.14 -4.58 -13.18
C MET A 1 14.96 -3.73 -11.93
N LEU A 2 14.03 -4.03 -11.03
CA LEU A 2 13.93 -3.24 -9.79
C LEU A 2 15.17 -3.47 -8.92
N PRO A 3 15.68 -2.43 -8.23
CA PRO A 3 16.84 -2.57 -7.36
C PRO A 3 16.52 -3.41 -6.14
N ASP A 4 17.44 -4.33 -5.80
CA ASP A 4 17.38 -5.10 -4.57
C ASP A 4 17.96 -4.28 -3.40
N PHE A 5 17.27 -4.29 -2.27
CA PHE A 5 17.65 -3.60 -1.04
C PHE A 5 17.93 -4.56 0.12
N SER A 6 17.95 -5.88 -0.11
CA SER A 6 18.08 -6.90 0.93
C SER A 6 19.32 -6.73 1.82
N ASP A 7 20.45 -6.33 1.24
CA ASP A 7 21.71 -6.08 1.96
C ASP A 7 21.88 -4.61 2.43
N LYS A 8 20.92 -3.73 2.15
CA LYS A 8 21.03 -2.29 2.42
C LYS A 8 20.23 -1.87 3.64
N LYS A 9 20.92 -1.29 4.64
CA LYS A 9 20.26 -0.67 5.80
C LYS A 9 19.59 0.65 5.39
N LEU A 10 18.30 0.60 5.11
CA LEU A 10 17.47 1.78 4.87
C LEU A 10 17.27 2.61 6.14
N ILE A 11 17.09 3.92 5.99
CA ILE A 11 16.70 4.83 7.07
C ILE A 11 15.23 4.55 7.41
N TYR A 12 14.94 4.38 8.70
CA TYR A 12 13.60 4.08 9.20
C TYR A 12 13.34 4.72 10.57
N THR A 13 12.31 5.56 10.62
CA THR A 13 11.73 6.12 11.86
C THR A 13 10.24 5.73 11.91
N SER A 14 9.78 5.20 13.05
CA SER A 14 8.37 4.82 13.20
C SER A 14 7.45 6.05 13.15
N CYS A 15 6.34 5.93 12.43
CA CYS A 15 5.34 6.99 12.23
C CYS A 15 5.78 8.20 11.38
N TYR A 16 6.92 8.13 10.68
CA TYR A 16 7.37 9.11 9.68
C TYR A 16 7.54 8.41 8.32
N CYS A 17 6.44 7.85 7.78
CA CYS A 17 6.50 7.02 6.57
C CYS A 17 6.87 7.86 5.33
N GLU A 18 6.45 9.11 5.29
CA GLU A 18 6.80 10.12 4.30
C GLU A 18 8.31 10.42 4.29
N GLU A 19 8.96 10.58 5.45
CA GLU A 19 10.42 10.77 5.50
C GLU A 19 11.18 9.49 5.10
N ASN A 20 10.70 8.31 5.55
CA ASN A 20 11.32 7.03 5.20
C ASN A 20 11.32 6.79 3.67
N ILE A 21 10.20 7.08 2.99
CA ILE A 21 10.11 6.97 1.53
C ILE A 21 10.88 8.09 0.83
N TYR A 22 10.88 9.32 1.34
CA TYR A 22 11.72 10.40 0.81
C TYR A 22 13.22 10.04 0.84
N HIS A 23 13.69 9.39 1.90
CA HIS A 23 15.06 8.85 1.96
C HIS A 23 15.29 7.71 0.96
N LEU A 24 14.33 6.80 0.77
CA LEU A 24 14.42 5.76 -0.27
C LEU A 24 14.47 6.36 -1.69
N CYS A 25 13.69 7.40 -1.98
CA CYS A 25 13.73 8.09 -3.27
C CYS A 25 15.12 8.68 -3.60
N LYS A 26 15.87 9.14 -2.60
CA LYS A 26 17.27 9.59 -2.80
C LYS A 26 18.20 8.45 -3.23
N GLU A 27 17.99 7.26 -2.70
CA GLU A 27 18.76 6.06 -3.09
C GLU A 27 18.37 5.55 -4.49
N LEU A 28 17.14 5.86 -4.94
CA LEU A 28 16.62 5.52 -6.27
C LEU A 28 16.94 6.57 -7.35
N ASP A 29 17.43 7.76 -6.99
CA ASP A 29 17.73 8.86 -7.93
C ASP A 29 18.72 8.44 -9.04
N VAL A 30 19.57 7.44 -8.75
CA VAL A 30 20.52 6.85 -9.69
C VAL A 30 19.88 6.10 -10.86
N ILE A 31 18.64 5.61 -10.74
CA ILE A 31 17.89 4.90 -11.80
C ILE A 31 16.65 5.64 -12.30
N LYS A 32 16.44 6.91 -11.91
CA LYS A 32 15.25 7.70 -12.30
C LYS A 32 15.07 7.94 -13.80
N ASN A 33 16.12 7.71 -14.60
CA ASN A 33 16.07 7.79 -16.06
C ASN A 33 15.75 6.44 -16.73
N GLU A 34 15.73 5.35 -15.94
CA GLU A 34 15.45 3.98 -16.40
C GLU A 34 14.04 3.52 -15.99
N ILE A 35 13.52 4.04 -14.88
CA ILE A 35 12.17 3.75 -14.38
C ILE A 35 11.47 5.02 -13.87
N ASP A 36 10.17 5.13 -14.14
CA ASP A 36 9.33 6.13 -13.47
C ASP A 36 9.08 5.70 -12.02
N ILE A 37 9.24 6.65 -11.08
CA ILE A 37 9.09 6.40 -9.64
C ILE A 37 8.03 7.35 -9.10
N TYR A 38 7.03 6.79 -8.42
CA TYR A 38 5.91 7.51 -7.84
C TYR A 38 5.84 7.28 -6.33
N VAL A 39 5.50 8.33 -5.58
CA VAL A 39 5.21 8.25 -4.14
C VAL A 39 3.70 8.37 -3.96
N CYS A 40 3.07 7.35 -3.37
CA CYS A 40 1.64 7.34 -3.09
C CYS A 40 1.38 7.72 -1.63
N PHE A 41 0.59 8.77 -1.41
CA PHE A 41 0.04 9.11 -0.10
C PHE A 41 -1.37 8.52 0.02
N ILE A 42 -1.56 7.64 1.00
CA ILE A 42 -2.80 6.88 1.19
C ILE A 42 -3.64 7.59 2.27
N SER A 43 -4.57 8.49 1.90
CA SER A 43 -5.55 9.10 2.82
C SER A 43 -6.94 9.46 2.20
N ASN A 44 -7.90 9.91 3.01
CA ASN A 44 -9.18 10.59 2.67
C ASN A 44 -9.60 11.55 3.81
N GLU A 45 -10.77 12.16 3.66
CA GLU A 45 -11.46 13.08 4.56
C GLU A 45 -11.40 12.74 6.07
N ASN A 46 -11.58 11.47 6.47
CA ASN A 46 -11.66 11.05 7.87
C ASN A 46 -10.32 10.62 8.49
N LEU A 47 -9.22 10.67 7.73
CA LEU A 47 -7.88 10.24 8.12
C LEU A 47 -7.82 8.76 8.66
N THR A 48 -8.70 7.86 8.17
CA THR A 48 -8.92 6.48 8.66
C THR A 48 -9.43 5.38 7.63
N VAL A 49 -8.63 4.37 7.17
CA VAL A 49 -9.08 3.09 6.45
C VAL A 49 -8.15 1.88 6.65
N PRO A 50 -8.64 0.66 6.88
CA PRO A 50 -7.76 -0.46 7.23
C PRO A 50 -6.71 -0.87 6.17
N LEU A 51 -5.47 -1.01 6.66
CA LEU A 51 -4.25 -1.56 6.07
C LEU A 51 -3.82 -2.73 6.95
N TRP A 52 -3.63 -3.91 6.35
CA TRP A 52 -3.19 -5.11 7.06
C TRP A 52 -1.69 -5.35 6.95
N LYS A 53 -1.18 -6.36 7.67
CA LYS A 53 0.24 -6.76 7.73
C LYS A 53 1.21 -5.65 8.16
N GLN A 54 0.73 -4.70 8.96
CA GLN A 54 1.50 -3.56 9.41
C GLN A 54 2.33 -3.91 10.66
N ARG A 55 3.63 -3.59 10.64
CA ARG A 55 4.58 -3.88 11.75
C ARG A 55 4.17 -3.25 13.09
N ALA A 56 3.40 -2.16 13.04
CA ALA A 56 2.89 -1.45 14.22
C ALA A 56 1.56 -2.03 14.76
N SER A 57 0.95 -3.01 14.09
CA SER A 57 -0.30 -3.61 14.56
C SER A 57 -0.08 -4.41 15.84
N LYS A 58 -1.04 -4.30 16.76
CA LYS A 58 -1.12 -5.09 17.99
C LYS A 58 -2.00 -6.35 17.82
N TYR A 59 -2.64 -6.49 16.66
CA TYR A 59 -3.51 -7.60 16.33
C TYR A 59 -2.75 -8.65 15.51
N SER A 60 -3.10 -9.93 15.69
CA SER A 60 -2.43 -11.06 15.03
C SER A 60 -2.63 -11.12 13.51
N ASP A 61 -3.62 -10.39 12.97
CA ASP A 61 -3.91 -10.29 11.54
C ASP A 61 -3.14 -9.14 10.84
N GLY A 62 -2.86 -8.06 11.58
CA GLY A 62 -1.99 -6.95 11.19
C GLY A 62 -2.68 -5.61 10.85
N MET A 63 -3.95 -5.40 11.23
CA MET A 63 -4.77 -4.24 10.81
C MET A 63 -4.45 -2.90 11.54
N ILE A 64 -4.41 -1.76 10.79
CA ILE A 64 -4.43 -0.33 11.26
C ILE A 64 -4.94 0.59 10.13
N ILE A 65 -5.37 1.83 10.39
CA ILE A 65 -6.39 2.49 9.55
C ILE A 65 -5.89 3.83 8.86
N TRP A 66 -5.42 3.81 7.58
CA TRP A 66 -5.07 4.88 6.57
C TRP A 66 -5.52 4.53 5.10
N ILE A 67 -5.87 5.47 4.20
CA ILE A 67 -6.97 5.31 3.17
C ILE A 67 -6.72 5.44 1.65
N ASN A 68 -7.19 4.54 0.78
CA ASN A 68 -7.92 4.85 -0.49
C ASN A 68 -8.25 3.57 -1.32
N VAL A 69 -8.82 3.68 -2.54
CA VAL A 69 -8.61 2.65 -3.59
C VAL A 69 -8.36 3.19 -5.02
N TYR A 70 -7.20 2.84 -5.55
CA TYR A 70 -6.80 3.04 -6.95
C TYR A 70 -6.18 1.73 -7.45
N ASP A 71 -7.00 0.85 -8.05
CA ASP A 71 -6.55 -0.39 -8.68
C ASP A 71 -6.56 -0.23 -10.21
N LEU A 72 -5.46 -0.56 -10.88
CA LEU A 72 -5.33 -0.47 -12.34
C LEU A 72 -5.76 -1.78 -13.05
N ASP A 73 -5.90 -2.89 -12.31
CA ASP A 73 -6.35 -4.18 -12.82
C ASP A 73 -7.87 -4.39 -12.64
N THR A 74 -8.56 -3.44 -11.99
CA THR A 74 -10.02 -3.47 -11.83
C THR A 74 -10.75 -3.07 -13.11
N THR A 75 -11.94 -3.64 -13.32
CA THR A 75 -12.88 -3.20 -14.37
C THR A 75 -13.89 -2.16 -13.87
N LEU A 76 -13.82 -1.79 -12.59
CA LEU A 76 -14.60 -0.69 -12.01
C LEU A 76 -14.06 0.67 -12.49
N SER A 77 -14.76 1.76 -12.15
CA SER A 77 -14.27 3.12 -12.45
C SER A 77 -12.90 3.34 -11.84
N PHE A 78 -12.02 4.08 -12.53
CA PHE A 78 -10.72 4.49 -12.00
C PHE A 78 -10.69 6.02 -11.80
N PRO A 79 -10.65 6.54 -10.55
CA PRO A 79 -10.74 5.82 -9.28
C PRO A 79 -12.11 5.20 -8.97
N CYS A 80 -12.12 4.28 -8.00
CA CYS A 80 -13.34 3.65 -7.48
C CYS A 80 -13.58 4.10 -6.04
N ASP A 81 -14.84 4.36 -5.69
CA ASP A 81 -15.25 4.55 -4.30
C ASP A 81 -14.98 3.28 -3.47
N PHE A 82 -14.47 3.43 -2.24
CA PHE A 82 -14.11 2.31 -1.37
C PHE A 82 -15.31 1.41 -1.04
N SER A 83 -16.52 1.95 -0.87
CA SER A 83 -17.71 1.14 -0.58
C SER A 83 -18.07 0.26 -1.77
N THR A 84 -18.09 0.85 -2.97
CA THR A 84 -18.34 0.19 -4.26
C THR A 84 -17.28 -0.87 -4.53
N TYR A 85 -16.00 -0.51 -4.40
CA TYR A 85 -14.88 -1.42 -4.59
C TYR A 85 -14.91 -2.59 -3.59
N THR A 86 -15.24 -2.33 -2.33
CA THR A 86 -15.31 -3.39 -1.31
C THR A 86 -16.46 -4.36 -1.57
N GLN A 87 -17.65 -3.86 -1.94
CA GLN A 87 -18.82 -4.69 -2.22
C GLN A 87 -18.67 -5.53 -3.50
N GLU A 88 -18.01 -4.98 -4.53
CA GLU A 88 -17.89 -5.66 -5.82
C GLU A 88 -16.63 -6.55 -5.92
N SER A 89 -15.48 -6.12 -5.39
CA SER A 89 -14.22 -6.88 -5.48
C SER A 89 -14.07 -7.94 -4.37
N PHE A 90 -14.67 -7.74 -3.18
CA PHE A 90 -14.55 -8.67 -2.04
C PHE A 90 -15.89 -9.28 -1.63
N LYS A 91 -16.44 -10.13 -2.50
CA LYS A 91 -17.72 -10.82 -2.21
C LYS A 91 -17.52 -11.91 -1.16
N VAL A 92 -18.39 -11.95 -0.15
CA VAL A 92 -18.43 -13.01 0.88
C VAL A 92 -18.96 -14.31 0.25
N LEU A 93 -18.08 -14.96 -0.50
CA LEU A 93 -18.36 -16.21 -1.18
C LEU A 93 -17.91 -17.39 -0.32
N ASN A 94 -18.69 -18.46 -0.39
CA ASN A 94 -18.31 -19.75 0.18
C ASN A 94 -17.30 -20.46 -0.76
N ILE A 95 -16.15 -19.80 -1.00
CA ILE A 95 -15.08 -20.36 -1.82
C ILE A 95 -14.49 -21.61 -1.15
N PRO A 96 -14.00 -22.59 -1.94
CA PRO A 96 -13.36 -23.80 -1.41
C PRO A 96 -12.25 -23.44 -0.43
N GLN A 97 -12.04 -24.27 0.61
CA GLN A 97 -11.08 -24.00 1.68
C GLN A 97 -9.63 -23.77 1.21
N TYR A 98 -9.27 -24.26 0.02
CA TYR A 98 -7.98 -23.98 -0.63
C TYR A 98 -7.78 -22.51 -1.02
N TYR A 99 -8.87 -21.76 -1.23
CA TYR A 99 -8.88 -20.34 -1.62
C TYR A 99 -9.31 -19.40 -0.49
N ARG A 100 -9.57 -19.91 0.72
CA ARG A 100 -9.83 -19.11 1.93
C ARG A 100 -8.54 -18.76 2.65
#